data_AF-A0AAW6KKR5-F1
#
_entry.id   AF-A0AAW6KKR5-F1
#
_cell.length_a   1.000
_cell.length_b   1.000
_cell.length_c   1.000
_cell.angle_alpha   90.00
_cell.angle_beta   90.00
_cell.angle_gamma   90.00
#
_symmetry.space_group_name_H-M   'P 1'
#
loop_
_entity.id
_entity.type
_entity.pdbx_description
1 polymer ?
#
loop_
_entity_poly.entity_id
_entity_poly.type
_entity_poly.pdbx_seq_one_letter_code
_entity_poly.pdbx_strand_id
1 'polypeptide(L)'
;LSYSAYQTAGSSLETEIMRSARDNVEQLNEIIDQNIGKKEQAVSFFSGWVNEKLYQEKGNASLVERFEQYAKLNQDVEAIYTGSKDGKFIRYPAEKMAKDYNPADRDWYKQAVENKGKAIITNPYKTASTGTMVVTIAKQTEDGSGVVAVNMKIDELIKATERVNIGKSGF
;
A
#
# COMPACT_ATOMS: atom_id res chain seq x y z
N LEU A 1 -32.21 -45.25 4.35
CA LEU A 1 -32.63 -43.99 3.68
C LEU A 1 -32.21 -42.75 4.48
N SER A 2 -32.45 -42.68 5.79
CA SER A 2 -32.06 -41.49 6.60
C SER A 2 -30.54 -41.34 6.81
N TYR A 3 -29.80 -42.43 6.95
CA TYR A 3 -28.34 -42.39 7.13
C TYR A 3 -27.60 -41.88 5.88
N SER A 4 -27.97 -42.38 4.70
CA SER A 4 -27.42 -41.91 3.43
C SER A 4 -27.75 -40.43 3.18
N ALA A 5 -28.99 -40.01 3.47
CA ALA A 5 -29.39 -38.61 3.36
C ALA A 5 -28.58 -37.69 4.29
N TYR A 6 -28.28 -38.15 5.52
CA TYR A 6 -27.45 -37.39 6.47
C TYR A 6 -26.00 -37.25 5.99
N GLN A 7 -25.39 -38.34 5.48
CA GLN A 7 -24.04 -38.30 4.93
C GLN A 7 -23.94 -37.39 3.70
N THR A 8 -24.91 -37.49 2.78
CA THR A 8 -24.97 -36.62 1.61
C THR A 8 -25.12 -35.16 2.02
N ALA A 9 -26.02 -34.85 2.96
CA ALA A 9 -26.21 -33.49 3.46
C ALA A 9 -24.93 -32.92 4.11
N GLY A 10 -24.21 -33.73 4.90
CA GLY A 10 -22.93 -33.33 5.49
C GLY A 10 -21.86 -33.03 4.44
N SER A 11 -21.70 -33.92 3.45
CA SER A 11 -20.74 -33.73 2.36
C SER A 11 -21.07 -32.53 1.46
N SER A 12 -22.36 -32.33 1.15
CA SER A 12 -22.80 -31.15 0.39
C SER A 12 -22.56 -29.86 1.16
N LEU A 13 -22.80 -29.84 2.48
CA LEU A 13 -22.53 -28.68 3.32
C LEU A 13 -21.03 -28.36 3.39
N GLU A 14 -20.18 -29.36 3.55
CA GLU A 14 -18.71 -29.20 3.53
C GLU A 14 -18.23 -28.63 2.19
N THR A 15 -18.76 -29.15 1.08
CA THR A 15 -18.43 -28.66 -0.27
C THR A 15 -18.81 -27.21 -0.44
N GLU A 16 -19.99 -26.81 0.02
CA GLU A 16 -20.48 -25.43 -0.07
C GLU A 16 -19.63 -24.47 0.78
N ILE A 17 -19.27 -24.87 1.99
CA ILE A 17 -18.39 -24.08 2.87
C ILE A 17 -17.01 -23.89 2.23
N MET A 18 -16.41 -24.97 1.71
CA MET A 18 -15.10 -24.89 1.06
C MET A 18 -15.12 -24.08 -0.23
N ARG A 19 -16.21 -24.16 -1.01
CA ARG A 19 -16.39 -23.31 -2.19
C ARG A 19 -16.49 -21.84 -1.78
N SER A 20 -17.36 -21.51 -0.83
CA SER A 20 -17.52 -20.13 -0.37
C SER A 20 -16.21 -19.56 0.20
N ALA A 21 -15.44 -20.35 0.95
CA ALA A 21 -14.14 -19.92 1.46
C ALA A 21 -13.15 -19.59 0.33
N ARG A 22 -13.10 -20.41 -0.73
CA ARG A 22 -12.26 -20.14 -1.91
C ARG A 22 -12.70 -18.90 -2.65
N ASP A 23 -14.00 -18.78 -2.94
CA ASP A 23 -14.56 -17.62 -3.66
C ASP A 23 -14.27 -16.31 -2.91
N ASN A 24 -14.33 -16.33 -1.57
CA ASN A 24 -13.98 -15.19 -0.74
C ASN A 24 -12.50 -14.83 -0.82
N VAL A 25 -11.60 -15.81 -0.77
CA VAL A 25 -10.15 -15.59 -0.91
C VAL A 25 -9.82 -15.03 -2.29
N GLU A 26 -10.46 -15.54 -3.34
CA GLU A 26 -10.29 -15.03 -4.70
C GLU A 26 -10.73 -13.57 -4.82
N GLN A 27 -11.93 -13.21 -4.31
CA GLN A 27 -12.40 -11.82 -4.29
C GLN A 27 -11.48 -10.89 -3.50
N LEU A 28 -10.94 -11.34 -2.38
CA LEU A 28 -9.97 -10.56 -1.61
C LEU A 28 -8.69 -10.31 -2.40
N ASN A 29 -8.17 -11.34 -3.08
CA ASN A 29 -6.98 -11.21 -3.90
C ASN A 29 -7.20 -10.20 -5.03
N GLU A 30 -8.36 -10.25 -5.70
CA GLU A 30 -8.71 -9.26 -6.73
C GLU A 30 -8.76 -7.82 -6.18
N ILE A 31 -9.32 -7.61 -4.99
CA ILE A 31 -9.37 -6.29 -4.36
C ILE A 31 -7.96 -5.80 -4.02
N ILE A 32 -7.10 -6.69 -3.50
CA ILE A 32 -5.70 -6.38 -3.19
C ILE A 32 -4.97 -5.97 -4.47
N ASP A 33 -5.05 -6.79 -5.51
CA ASP A 33 -4.36 -6.56 -6.78
C ASP A 33 -4.83 -5.25 -7.43
N GLN A 34 -6.13 -4.96 -7.39
CA GLN A 34 -6.68 -3.70 -7.90
C GLN A 34 -6.18 -2.49 -7.10
N ASN A 35 -6.11 -2.58 -5.77
CA ASN A 35 -5.66 -1.48 -4.93
C ASN A 35 -4.16 -1.24 -5.11
N ILE A 36 -3.35 -2.29 -5.08
CA ILE A 36 -1.91 -2.22 -5.36
C ILE A 36 -1.66 -1.65 -6.75
N GLY A 37 -2.33 -2.16 -7.78
CA GLY A 37 -2.16 -1.70 -9.15
C GLY A 37 -2.50 -0.21 -9.33
N LYS A 38 -3.54 0.30 -8.63
CA LYS A 38 -3.83 1.74 -8.59
C LYS A 38 -2.71 2.54 -7.93
N LYS A 39 -2.08 2.02 -6.86
CA LYS A 39 -0.97 2.70 -6.20
C LYS A 39 0.30 2.66 -7.05
N GLU A 40 0.57 1.56 -7.75
CA GLU A 40 1.66 1.45 -8.72
C GLU A 40 1.52 2.48 -9.86
N GLN A 41 0.31 2.61 -10.41
CA GLN A 41 0.02 3.64 -11.41
C GLN A 41 0.25 5.05 -10.86
N ALA A 42 -0.20 5.32 -9.62
CA ALA A 42 0.02 6.60 -8.97
C ALA A 42 1.51 6.90 -8.76
N VAL A 43 2.29 5.98 -8.18
CA VAL A 43 3.73 6.22 -8.00
C VAL A 43 4.46 6.34 -9.33
N SER A 44 4.03 5.63 -10.38
CA SER A 44 4.62 5.78 -11.72
C SER A 44 4.34 7.16 -12.32
N PHE A 45 3.12 7.67 -12.14
CA PHE A 45 2.77 9.02 -12.55
C PHE A 45 3.59 10.07 -11.80
N PHE A 46 3.62 9.98 -10.47
CA PHE A 46 4.35 10.94 -9.65
C PHE A 46 5.87 10.83 -9.84
N SER A 47 6.43 9.65 -10.06
CA SER A 47 7.88 9.49 -10.32
C SER A 47 8.34 10.15 -11.62
N GLY A 48 7.46 10.28 -12.61
CA GLY A 48 7.75 11.04 -13.84
C GLY A 48 7.55 12.54 -13.68
N TRP A 49 6.72 12.96 -12.72
CA TRP A 49 6.49 14.38 -12.45
C TRP A 49 7.50 14.98 -11.47
N VAL A 50 7.82 14.27 -10.38
CA VAL A 50 8.79 14.69 -9.36
C VAL A 50 10.20 14.68 -9.95
N ASN A 51 10.93 15.78 -9.76
CA ASN A 51 12.27 15.98 -10.29
C ASN A 51 13.08 16.94 -9.39
N GLU A 52 14.37 17.07 -9.68
CA GLU A 52 15.31 17.93 -8.96
C GLU A 52 14.79 19.36 -8.75
N LYS A 53 14.17 19.97 -9.77
CA LYS A 53 13.69 21.36 -9.66
C LYS A 53 12.59 21.52 -8.61
N LEU A 54 11.70 20.54 -8.49
CA LEU A 54 10.63 20.55 -7.50
C LEU A 54 11.17 20.44 -6.07
N TYR A 55 12.27 19.71 -5.86
CA TYR A 55 12.95 19.69 -4.55
C TYR A 55 13.59 21.02 -4.19
N GLN A 56 13.99 21.84 -5.17
CA GLN A 56 14.60 23.15 -4.95
C GLN A 56 13.57 24.29 -4.85
N GLU A 57 12.29 24.00 -5.11
CA GLU A 57 11.21 24.97 -4.97
C GLU A 57 11.12 25.45 -3.52
N LYS A 58 11.10 26.77 -3.32
CA LYS A 58 11.01 27.36 -1.98
C LYS A 58 9.70 26.92 -1.31
N GLY A 59 9.82 26.13 -0.25
CA GLY A 59 8.69 25.61 0.51
C GLY A 59 8.03 24.35 -0.06
N ASN A 60 8.49 23.83 -1.22
CA ASN A 60 7.97 22.63 -1.87
C ASN A 60 6.44 22.67 -2.10
N ALA A 61 5.87 23.85 -2.38
CA ALA A 61 4.41 24.06 -2.39
C ALA A 61 3.73 23.19 -3.45
N SER A 62 4.31 23.09 -4.66
CA SER A 62 3.77 22.24 -5.72
C SER A 62 3.70 20.77 -5.31
N LEU A 63 4.75 20.23 -4.67
CA LEU A 63 4.80 18.86 -4.17
C LEU A 63 3.69 18.63 -3.14
N VAL A 64 3.60 19.50 -2.15
CA VAL A 64 2.61 19.39 -1.06
C VAL A 64 1.18 19.46 -1.59
N GLU A 65 0.86 20.43 -2.45
CA GLU A 65 -0.49 20.61 -3.00
C GLU A 65 -0.93 19.38 -3.80
N ARG A 66 -0.06 18.85 -4.65
CA ARG A 66 -0.42 17.70 -5.50
C ARG A 66 -0.54 16.41 -4.70
N PHE A 67 0.31 16.24 -3.69
CA PHE A 67 0.24 15.13 -2.75
C PHE A 67 -1.02 15.20 -1.90
N GLU A 68 -1.41 16.40 -1.45
CA GLU A 68 -2.67 16.63 -0.74
C GLU A 68 -3.89 16.24 -1.56
N GLN A 69 -3.96 16.69 -2.82
CA GLN A 69 -5.06 16.35 -3.73
C GLN A 69 -5.19 14.83 -3.88
N TYR A 70 -4.07 14.13 -4.13
CA TYR A 70 -4.07 12.68 -4.25
C TYR A 70 -4.52 11.98 -2.95
N ALA A 71 -3.96 12.36 -1.81
CA ALA A 71 -4.29 11.74 -0.53
C ALA A 71 -5.78 11.95 -0.15
N LYS A 72 -6.34 13.14 -0.39
CA LYS A 72 -7.77 13.40 -0.12
C LYS A 72 -8.72 12.58 -0.99
N LEU A 73 -8.32 12.25 -2.21
CA LEU A 73 -9.09 11.40 -3.13
C LEU A 73 -8.95 9.90 -2.84
N ASN A 74 -7.98 9.49 -2.02
CA ASN A 74 -7.65 8.09 -1.76
C ASN A 74 -7.62 7.82 -0.25
N GLN A 75 -8.77 7.52 0.35
CA GLN A 75 -8.92 7.36 1.81
C GLN A 75 -8.08 6.20 2.40
N ASP A 76 -7.71 5.24 1.56
CA ASP A 76 -6.85 4.09 1.87
C ASP A 76 -5.35 4.46 1.92
N VAL A 77 -4.99 5.69 1.53
CA VAL A 77 -3.62 6.20 1.61
C VAL A 77 -3.39 6.80 3.01
N GLU A 78 -2.35 6.33 3.70
CA GLU A 78 -1.86 6.96 4.93
C GLU A 78 -1.04 8.19 4.62
N ALA A 79 -0.14 8.08 3.64
CA ALA A 79 0.66 9.19 3.16
C ALA A 79 1.14 8.94 1.74
N ILE A 80 1.33 10.03 1.00
CA ILE A 80 2.18 10.08 -0.19
C ILE A 80 3.35 11.01 0.11
N TYR A 81 4.54 10.61 -0.33
CA TYR A 81 5.76 11.31 0.02
C TYR A 81 6.87 11.07 -0.97
N THR A 82 7.90 11.88 -0.86
CA THR A 82 9.10 11.77 -1.66
C THR A 82 10.34 12.10 -0.84
N GLY A 83 11.41 11.37 -1.13
CA GLY A 83 12.74 11.61 -0.58
C GLY A 83 13.72 11.95 -1.70
N SER A 84 14.50 13.02 -1.56
CA SER A 84 15.62 13.28 -2.47
C SER A 84 16.87 12.54 -2.04
N LYS A 85 17.80 12.33 -2.97
CA LYS A 85 19.14 11.78 -2.70
C LYS A 85 19.94 12.61 -1.68
N ASP A 86 19.65 13.90 -1.57
CA ASP A 86 20.31 14.82 -0.64
C ASP A 86 19.60 14.90 0.73
N GLY A 87 18.67 13.98 0.99
CA GLY A 87 18.00 13.83 2.29
C GLY A 87 16.78 14.72 2.51
N LYS A 88 16.32 15.49 1.51
CA LYS A 88 15.04 16.21 1.63
C LYS A 88 13.91 15.20 1.70
N PHE A 89 12.98 15.41 2.61
CA PHE A 89 11.80 14.57 2.76
C PHE A 89 10.54 15.44 2.78
N ILE A 90 9.64 15.19 1.83
CA ILE A 90 8.38 15.90 1.68
C ILE A 90 7.26 14.87 1.73
N ARG A 91 6.28 15.08 2.60
CA ARG A 91 5.15 14.16 2.78
C ARG A 91 3.84 14.90 2.97
N TYR A 92 2.76 14.25 2.58
CA TYR A 92 1.41 14.62 2.97
C TYR A 92 0.64 13.39 3.49
N PRO A 93 -0.12 13.49 4.60
CA PRO A 93 -0.18 14.65 5.50
C PRO A 93 1.19 14.98 6.12
N ALA A 94 1.41 16.24 6.46
CA ALA A 94 2.65 16.66 7.09
C ALA A 94 2.72 16.09 8.52
N GLU A 95 3.85 15.50 8.89
CA GLU A 95 4.09 14.97 10.24
C GLU A 95 5.46 15.37 10.73
N LYS A 96 5.60 15.45 12.05
CA LYS A 96 6.88 15.71 12.68
C LYS A 96 7.73 14.45 12.63
N MET A 97 8.81 14.50 11.85
CA MET A 97 9.79 13.42 11.77
C MET A 97 10.86 13.57 12.86
N ALA A 98 11.55 12.47 13.19
CA ALA A 98 12.74 12.52 14.02
C ALA A 98 13.80 13.43 13.38
N LYS A 99 14.61 14.12 14.19
CA LYS A 99 15.58 15.11 13.69
C LYS A 99 16.65 14.50 12.78
N ASP A 100 16.95 13.22 13.00
CA ASP A 100 17.92 12.40 12.28
C ASP A 100 17.26 11.53 11.20
N TYR A 101 15.99 11.76 10.88
CA TYR A 101 15.32 11.00 9.83
C TYR A 101 15.94 11.28 8.46
N ASN A 102 16.49 10.24 7.85
CA ASN A 102 16.99 10.25 6.49
C ASN A 102 16.17 9.28 5.61
N PRO A 103 15.49 9.75 4.55
CA PRO A 103 14.74 8.87 3.66
C PRO A 103 15.64 7.86 2.93
N ALA A 104 16.89 8.21 2.62
CA ALA A 104 17.81 7.33 1.90
C ALA A 104 18.22 6.08 2.69
N ASP A 105 18.06 6.10 4.02
CA ASP A 105 18.38 4.96 4.87
C ASP A 105 17.24 3.95 4.98
N ARG A 106 16.05 4.28 4.46
CA ARG A 106 14.84 3.46 4.58
C ARG A 106 14.76 2.39 3.50
N ASP A 107 14.23 1.23 3.85
CA ASP A 107 14.14 0.07 2.95
C ASP A 107 13.37 0.39 1.66
N TRP A 108 12.25 1.12 1.76
CA TRP A 108 11.47 1.53 0.58
C TRP A 108 12.29 2.37 -0.40
N TYR A 109 13.23 3.18 0.09
CA TYR A 109 14.08 4.02 -0.74
C TYR A 109 15.15 3.18 -1.42
N LYS A 110 15.90 2.38 -0.64
CA LYS A 110 16.97 1.52 -1.13
C LYS A 110 16.47 0.55 -2.18
N GLN A 111 15.37 -0.14 -1.89
CA GLN A 111 14.76 -1.08 -2.83
C GLN A 111 14.29 -0.40 -4.13
N ALA A 112 13.70 0.80 -4.04
CA ALA A 112 13.25 1.52 -5.23
C ALA A 112 14.40 1.98 -6.13
N VAL A 113 15.52 2.41 -5.54
CA VAL A 113 16.74 2.77 -6.29
C VAL A 113 17.37 1.53 -6.93
N GLU A 114 17.45 0.42 -6.19
CA GLU A 114 18.00 -0.85 -6.69
C GLU A 114 17.16 -1.45 -7.83
N ASN A 115 15.84 -1.24 -7.82
CA ASN A 115 14.92 -1.77 -8.82
C ASN A 115 14.86 -0.95 -10.13
N LYS A 116 15.83 -0.04 -10.35
CA LYS A 116 16.12 0.63 -11.64
C LYS A 116 14.88 1.18 -12.36
N GLY A 117 14.06 1.95 -11.65
CA GLY A 117 12.88 2.62 -12.22
C GLY A 117 11.62 1.74 -12.33
N LYS A 118 11.63 0.51 -11.82
CA LYS A 118 10.41 -0.27 -11.57
C LYS A 118 9.87 0.02 -10.18
N ALA A 119 8.55 -0.02 -10.04
CA ALA A 119 7.93 0.07 -8.72
C ALA A 119 8.33 -1.14 -7.86
N ILE A 120 8.47 -0.92 -6.57
CA ILE A 120 8.61 -1.96 -5.55
C ILE A 120 7.41 -1.91 -4.62
N ILE A 121 7.17 -3.05 -3.98
CA ILE A 121 6.19 -3.21 -2.91
C ILE A 121 6.93 -3.79 -1.72
N THR A 122 6.84 -3.13 -0.57
CA THR A 122 7.49 -3.57 0.66
C THR A 122 6.67 -4.64 1.39
N ASN A 123 7.32 -5.38 2.30
CA ASN A 123 6.57 -6.14 3.31
C ASN A 123 5.83 -5.16 4.26
N PRO A 124 4.71 -5.59 4.86
CA PRO A 124 4.01 -4.80 5.87
C PRO A 124 4.91 -4.33 7.02
N TYR A 125 4.79 -3.06 7.40
CA TYR A 125 5.52 -2.50 8.55
C TYR A 125 4.75 -1.34 9.19
N LYS A 126 5.13 -0.98 10.43
CA LYS A 126 4.60 0.21 11.11
C LYS A 126 5.36 1.45 10.68
N THR A 127 4.64 2.50 10.27
CA THR A 127 5.26 3.77 9.89
C THR A 127 6.03 4.38 11.06
N ALA A 128 7.16 5.04 10.77
CA ALA A 128 7.97 5.69 11.80
C ALA A 128 7.28 6.94 12.42
N SER A 129 6.26 7.46 11.74
CA SER A 129 5.60 8.72 12.07
C SER A 129 4.32 8.53 12.87
N THR A 130 3.44 7.64 12.40
CA THR A 130 2.10 7.43 12.99
C THR A 130 1.97 6.07 13.67
N GLY A 131 2.87 5.12 13.41
CA GLY A 131 2.78 3.74 13.91
C GLY A 131 1.72 2.89 13.19
N THR A 132 1.07 3.44 12.16
CA THR A 132 0.07 2.77 11.33
C THR A 132 0.70 1.61 10.57
N MET A 133 0.00 0.47 10.47
CA MET A 133 0.45 -0.67 9.66
C MET A 133 0.19 -0.39 8.18
N VAL A 134 1.24 -0.43 7.36
CA VAL A 134 1.18 -0.08 5.94
C VAL A 134 1.98 -1.04 5.06
N VAL A 135 1.62 -1.08 3.79
CA VAL A 135 2.53 -1.45 2.70
C VAL A 135 2.95 -0.17 2.00
N THR A 136 4.24 0.00 1.76
CA THR A 136 4.76 1.06 0.88
C THR A 136 4.92 0.53 -0.54
N ILE A 137 4.36 1.27 -1.50
CA ILE A 137 4.68 1.16 -2.92
C ILE A 137 5.61 2.33 -3.25
N ALA A 138 6.76 2.08 -3.88
CA ALA A 138 7.76 3.11 -4.15
C ALA A 138 8.41 2.97 -5.53
N LYS A 139 8.85 4.08 -6.12
CA LYS A 139 9.54 4.11 -7.41
C LYS A 139 10.52 5.28 -7.48
N GLN A 140 11.71 5.03 -8.01
CA GLN A 140 12.71 6.07 -8.27
C GLN A 140 12.18 7.09 -9.31
N THR A 141 12.47 8.37 -9.12
CA THR A 141 12.13 9.41 -10.10
C THR A 141 12.89 9.19 -11.41
N GLU A 142 12.31 9.61 -12.53
CA GLU A 142 12.91 9.38 -13.86
C GLU A 142 14.28 10.05 -14.02
N ASP A 143 14.49 11.19 -13.36
CA ASP A 143 15.77 11.91 -13.35
C ASP A 143 16.75 11.39 -12.28
N GLY A 144 16.36 10.39 -11.49
CA GLY A 144 17.16 9.83 -10.40
C GLY A 144 17.42 10.77 -9.22
N SER A 145 16.74 11.92 -9.16
CA SER A 145 16.88 12.89 -8.05
C SER A 145 16.32 12.38 -6.73
N GLY A 146 15.45 11.37 -6.74
CA GLY A 146 14.91 10.77 -5.53
C GLY A 146 13.99 9.58 -5.76
N VAL A 147 13.11 9.35 -4.79
CA VAL A 147 12.11 8.28 -4.80
C VAL A 147 10.77 8.85 -4.38
N VAL A 148 9.70 8.46 -5.08
CA VAL A 148 8.31 8.71 -4.67
C VAL A 148 7.73 7.44 -4.09
N ALA A 149 6.92 7.58 -3.04
CA ALA A 149 6.31 6.47 -2.36
C ALA A 149 4.90 6.80 -1.83
N VAL A 150 4.07 5.77 -1.75
CA VAL A 150 2.72 5.82 -1.18
C VAL A 150 2.61 4.73 -0.12
N ASN A 151 2.20 5.12 1.08
CA ASN A 151 1.77 4.20 2.13
C ASN A 151 0.30 3.88 1.96
N MET A 152 -0.01 2.63 1.64
CA MET A 152 -1.35 2.09 1.66
C MET A 152 -1.62 1.45 3.02
N LYS A 153 -2.74 1.83 3.66
CA LYS A 153 -3.17 1.24 4.93
C LYS A 153 -3.56 -0.22 4.70
N ILE A 154 -3.11 -1.11 5.57
CA ILE A 154 -3.49 -2.53 5.52
C ILE A 154 -4.79 -2.79 6.29
N ASP A 155 -5.21 -1.87 7.16
CA ASP A 155 -6.38 -2.08 8.03
C ASP A 155 -7.67 -2.43 7.27
N GLU A 156 -7.88 -1.86 6.08
CA GLU A 156 -9.04 -2.20 5.24
C GLU A 156 -8.91 -3.61 4.61
N LEU A 157 -7.69 -4.07 4.33
CA LEU A 157 -7.44 -5.44 3.89
C LEU A 157 -7.68 -6.45 5.03
N ILE A 158 -7.24 -6.11 6.26
CA ILE A 158 -7.49 -6.94 7.46
C ILE A 158 -8.99 -7.03 7.75
N LYS A 159 -9.71 -5.91 7.71
CA LYS A 159 -11.18 -5.91 7.88
C LYS A 159 -11.88 -6.73 6.78
N ALA A 160 -11.33 -6.76 5.58
CA ALA A 160 -11.88 -7.57 4.50
C ALA A 160 -11.65 -9.07 4.74
N THR A 161 -10.48 -9.47 5.27
CA THR A 161 -10.24 -10.88 5.67
C THR A 161 -11.13 -11.32 6.82
N GLU A 162 -11.46 -10.44 7.76
CA GLU A 162 -12.39 -10.72 8.87
C GLU A 162 -13.83 -11.00 8.41
N ARG A 163 -14.22 -10.57 7.19
CA ARG A 163 -15.54 -10.88 6.62
C ARG A 163 -15.61 -12.30 6.07
N VAL A 164 -14.49 -12.99 5.92
CA VAL A 164 -14.42 -14.40 5.51
C VAL A 164 -14.75 -15.27 6.72
N ASN A 165 -16.04 -15.38 7.05
CA ASN A 165 -16.50 -16.30 8.08
C ASN A 165 -16.60 -17.72 7.53
N ILE A 166 -15.60 -18.57 7.81
CA ILE A 166 -15.67 -20.00 7.54
C ILE A 166 -16.49 -20.68 8.65
N GLY A 167 -17.80 -20.80 8.46
CA GLY A 167 -18.71 -21.45 9.41
C GLY A 167 -18.93 -20.66 10.72
N LYS A 168 -19.42 -21.34 11.77
CA LYS A 168 -19.76 -20.74 13.08
C LYS A 168 -18.59 -20.58 14.06
N SER A 169 -17.39 -21.06 13.71
CA SER A 169 -16.28 -21.23 14.66
C SER A 169 -14.93 -20.80 14.09
N GLY A 170 -14.92 -19.91 13.09
CA GLY A 170 -13.72 -19.54 12.34
C GLY A 170 -12.51 -19.19 13.22
N PHE A 171 -11.38 -19.82 12.90
CA PHE A 171 -10.05 -19.22 13.01
C PHE A 171 -9.55 -18.99 11.58
#